data_AF-A0A9D6UFD3-F1
#
_entry.id   AF-A0A9D6UFD3-F1
#
_cell.length_a   1.000
_cell.length_b   1.000
_cell.length_c   1.000
_cell.angle_alpha   90.00
_cell.angle_beta   90.00
_cell.angle_gamma   90.00
#
_symmetry.space_group_name_H-M   'P 1'
#
loop_
_entity.id
_entity.type
_entity.pdbx_description
1 polymer ?
#
loop_
_entity_poly.entity_id
_entity_poly.type
_entity_poly.pdbx_seq_one_letter_code
_entity_poly.pdbx_strand_id
1 'polypeptide(L)'
;MKEKEQISDEDSKLISLCKKGDISAFEALVNKHQKRMFNIAYRMTDDYEDACEIVQDAFVSAYRNIKSFEEKSRFSTWLYAIVINLTKNRLKQLKSLKKYGCSSIDDPIATDDGEIRLELKSNEPSALERLEEKDIQERVQECINC
;
A
#
# COMPACT_ATOMS: atom_id res chain seq x y z
N MET A 1 25.13 14.47 16.51
CA MET A 1 25.22 13.83 15.18
C MET A 1 24.72 12.41 15.35
N LYS A 2 23.56 12.04 14.82
CA LYS A 2 23.05 10.65 14.89
C LYS A 2 23.31 10.01 13.54
N GLU A 3 24.24 9.05 13.49
CA GLU A 3 24.40 8.10 12.39
C GLU A 3 23.04 7.45 12.12
N LYS A 4 22.47 7.72 10.93
CA LYS A 4 21.27 7.01 10.46
C LYS A 4 21.76 5.64 9.99
N GLU A 5 21.55 4.63 10.81
CA GLU A 5 21.77 3.23 10.47
C GLU A 5 20.79 2.87 9.34
N GLN A 6 21.25 3.04 8.09
CA GLN A 6 20.47 2.73 6.90
C GLN A 6 20.35 1.21 6.79
N ILE A 7 19.12 0.72 6.75
CA ILE A 7 18.88 -0.69 6.43
C ILE A 7 19.26 -0.86 4.96
N SER A 8 20.26 -1.69 4.69
CA SER A 8 20.61 -2.09 3.32
C SER A 8 19.43 -2.85 2.74
N ASP A 9 18.65 -2.16 1.92
CA ASP A 9 17.55 -2.76 1.18
C ASP A 9 18.04 -3.11 -0.23
N GLU A 10 17.77 -4.34 -0.67
CA GLU A 10 18.02 -4.77 -2.05
C GLU A 10 17.25 -3.88 -3.04
N ASP A 11 16.17 -3.24 -2.56
CA ASP A 11 15.32 -2.33 -3.31
C ASP A 11 15.84 -0.87 -3.32
N SER A 12 16.85 -0.51 -2.50
CA SER A 12 17.32 0.88 -2.37
C SER A 12 17.72 1.53 -3.70
N LYS A 13 18.29 0.75 -4.64
CA LYS A 13 18.63 1.25 -5.97
C LYS A 13 17.38 1.62 -6.79
N LEU A 14 16.36 0.76 -6.78
CA LEU A 14 15.10 1.01 -7.47
C LEU A 14 14.35 2.18 -6.84
N ILE A 15 14.35 2.27 -5.51
CA ILE A 15 13.73 3.36 -4.76
C ILE A 15 14.39 4.70 -5.10
N SER A 16 15.73 4.74 -5.20
CA SER A 16 16.46 5.96 -5.60
C SER A 16 16.08 6.43 -7.01
N LEU A 17 15.88 5.50 -7.95
CA LEU A 17 15.41 5.80 -9.30
C LEU A 17 13.95 6.27 -9.31
N CYS A 18 13.07 5.61 -8.55
CA CYS A 18 11.68 6.03 -8.39
C CYS A 18 11.57 7.46 -7.84
N LYS A 19 12.40 7.82 -6.85
CA LYS A 19 12.46 9.18 -6.29
C LYS A 19 12.86 10.24 -7.31
N LYS A 20 13.56 9.85 -8.39
CA LYS A 20 13.94 10.71 -9.53
C LYS A 20 12.88 10.73 -10.64
N GLY A 21 11.77 10.01 -10.49
CA GLY A 21 10.69 9.92 -11.48
C GLY A 21 10.85 8.78 -12.48
N ASP A 22 11.73 7.79 -12.24
CA ASP A 22 11.83 6.61 -13.10
C ASP A 22 10.66 5.65 -12.83
N ILE A 23 9.70 5.66 -13.75
CA ILE A 23 8.50 4.83 -13.69
C ILE A 23 8.84 3.33 -13.86
N SER A 24 9.86 3.00 -14.68
CA SER A 24 10.24 1.61 -14.94
C SER A 24 10.85 0.97 -13.69
N ALA A 25 11.58 1.76 -12.90
CA ALA A 25 12.09 1.31 -11.60
C ALA A 25 10.95 0.98 -10.63
N PHE A 26 9.84 1.72 -10.69
CA PHE A 26 8.67 1.45 -9.86
C PHE A 26 7.96 0.17 -10.31
N GLU A 27 7.81 -0.03 -11.61
CA GLU A 27 7.26 -1.25 -12.19
C GLU A 27 8.02 -2.51 -11.73
N ALA A 28 9.35 -2.43 -11.65
CA ALA A 28 10.18 -3.50 -11.10
C ALA A 28 9.89 -3.78 -9.61
N LEU A 29 9.63 -2.74 -8.81
CA LEU A 29 9.21 -2.89 -7.41
C LEU A 29 7.83 -3.54 -7.30
N VAL A 30 6.88 -3.14 -8.14
CA VAL A 30 5.53 -3.72 -8.19
C VAL A 30 5.62 -5.21 -8.51
N ASN A 31 6.29 -5.58 -9.60
CA ASN A 31 6.46 -6.97 -10.00
C ASN A 31 7.11 -7.84 -8.91
N LYS A 32 8.08 -7.29 -8.17
CA LYS A 32 8.76 -8.02 -7.09
C LYS A 32 7.84 -8.28 -5.89
N HIS A 33 7.00 -7.33 -5.52
CA HIS A 33 6.25 -7.38 -4.25
C HIS A 33 4.77 -7.76 -4.40
N GLN A 34 4.19 -7.64 -5.60
CA GLN A 34 2.75 -7.78 -5.82
C GLN A 34 2.16 -9.08 -5.30
N LYS A 35 2.77 -10.23 -5.62
CA LYS A 35 2.26 -11.55 -5.22
C LYS A 35 2.20 -11.68 -3.69
N ARG A 36 3.20 -11.14 -3.00
CA ARG A 36 3.25 -11.17 -1.54
C ARG A 36 2.16 -10.28 -0.94
N MET A 37 2.03 -9.05 -1.45
CA MET A 37 1.02 -8.10 -0.97
C MET A 37 -0.40 -8.60 -1.24
N PHE A 38 -0.65 -9.17 -2.42
CA PHE A 38 -1.89 -9.82 -2.78
C PHE A 38 -2.24 -10.95 -1.81
N ASN A 39 -1.32 -11.87 -1.55
CA ASN A 39 -1.57 -12.96 -0.61
C ASN A 39 -1.91 -12.46 0.81
N ILE A 40 -1.36 -11.33 1.23
CA ILE A 40 -1.68 -10.72 2.53
C ILE A 40 -3.10 -10.14 2.51
N ALA A 41 -3.42 -9.32 1.50
CA ALA A 41 -4.75 -8.74 1.35
C ALA A 41 -5.83 -9.82 1.25
N TYR A 42 -5.61 -10.83 0.40
CA TYR A 42 -6.51 -11.95 0.18
C TYR A 42 -6.77 -12.75 1.47
N ARG A 43 -5.76 -13.01 2.30
CA ARG A 43 -5.94 -13.69 3.59
C ARG A 43 -6.81 -12.92 4.59
N MET A 44 -6.92 -11.61 4.41
CA MET A 44 -7.71 -10.75 5.29
C MET A 44 -9.10 -10.45 4.74
N THR A 45 -9.25 -10.37 3.41
CA THR A 45 -10.53 -10.08 2.74
C THR A 45 -11.34 -11.35 2.47
N ASP A 46 -10.65 -12.48 2.23
CA ASP A 46 -11.21 -13.73 1.68
C ASP A 46 -11.96 -13.49 0.35
N ASP A 47 -11.62 -12.40 -0.34
CA ASP A 47 -12.24 -11.96 -1.59
C ASP A 47 -11.15 -11.51 -2.55
N TYR A 48 -11.21 -12.05 -3.76
CA TYR A 48 -10.21 -11.85 -4.80
C TYR A 48 -10.23 -10.44 -5.37
N GLU A 49 -11.42 -9.92 -5.65
CA GLU A 49 -11.61 -8.61 -6.28
C GLU A 49 -11.21 -7.51 -5.30
N ASP A 50 -11.65 -7.60 -4.04
CA ASP A 50 -11.25 -6.68 -2.98
C ASP A 50 -9.73 -6.74 -2.74
N ALA A 51 -9.13 -7.92 -2.77
CA ALA A 51 -7.67 -8.06 -2.59
C ALA A 51 -6.89 -7.40 -3.73
N CYS A 52 -7.34 -7.56 -4.97
CA CYS A 52 -6.74 -6.91 -6.14
C CYS A 52 -6.85 -5.38 -6.04
N GLU A 53 -8.05 -4.86 -5.74
CA GLU A 53 -8.32 -3.42 -5.57
C GLU A 53 -7.42 -2.81 -4.48
N ILE A 54 -7.33 -3.47 -3.31
CA ILE A 54 -6.50 -3.00 -2.20
C ILE A 54 -5.03 -2.94 -2.58
N VAL A 55 -4.51 -3.95 -3.29
CA VAL A 55 -3.09 -4.01 -3.64
C VAL A 55 -2.77 -2.93 -4.69
N GLN A 56 -3.65 -2.72 -5.65
CA GLN A 56 -3.51 -1.64 -6.62
C GLN A 56 -3.45 -0.28 -5.92
N ASP A 57 -4.41 0.01 -5.03
CA ASP A 57 -4.44 1.22 -4.24
C ASP A 57 -3.20 1.38 -3.35
N ALA A 58 -2.70 0.27 -2.80
CA ALA A 58 -1.50 0.27 -1.97
C ALA A 58 -0.26 0.68 -2.78
N PHE A 59 -0.09 0.16 -3.99
CA PHE A 59 1.04 0.55 -4.85
C PHE A 59 0.91 1.99 -5.34
N VAL A 60 -0.28 2.44 -5.72
CA VAL A 60 -0.49 3.85 -6.09
C VAL A 60 -0.17 4.77 -4.90
N SER A 61 -0.63 4.43 -3.70
CA SER A 61 -0.31 5.16 -2.47
C SER A 61 1.18 5.12 -2.14
N ALA A 62 1.84 3.98 -2.37
CA ALA A 62 3.28 3.84 -2.21
C ALA A 62 4.06 4.74 -3.19
N TYR A 63 3.64 4.81 -4.45
CA TYR A 63 4.26 5.71 -5.44
C TYR A 63 4.14 7.17 -5.01
N ARG A 64 2.94 7.60 -4.59
CA ARG A 64 2.69 8.98 -4.09
C ARG A 64 3.63 9.37 -2.95
N ASN A 65 3.90 8.41 -2.06
CA ASN A 65 4.70 8.65 -0.86
C ASN A 65 6.17 8.23 -1.00
N ILE A 66 6.61 7.74 -2.16
CA ILE A 66 7.96 7.20 -2.34
C ILE A 66 9.04 8.27 -2.13
N LYS A 67 8.75 9.52 -2.50
CA LYS A 67 9.64 10.68 -2.28
C LYS A 67 9.84 10.97 -0.79
N SER A 68 8.81 10.73 0.02
CA SER A 68 8.85 10.92 1.47
C SER A 68 9.37 9.71 2.24
N PHE A 69 9.60 8.58 1.57
CA PHE A 69 10.14 7.38 2.21
C PHE A 69 11.59 7.60 2.64
N GLU A 70 11.83 7.64 3.95
CA GLU A 70 13.15 7.95 4.53
C GLU A 70 14.12 6.74 4.59
N GLU A 71 13.75 5.57 4.06
CA GLU A 71 14.59 4.35 4.05
C GLU A 71 15.08 3.93 5.46
N LYS A 72 14.32 4.30 6.51
CA LYS A 72 14.54 3.89 7.91
C LYS A 72 14.02 2.47 8.22
N SER A 73 13.31 1.88 7.27
CA SER A 73 12.76 0.53 7.29
C SER A 73 12.93 -0.09 5.90
N ARG A 74 12.76 -1.41 5.78
CA ARG A 74 12.70 -2.05 4.46
C ARG A 74 11.45 -1.59 3.73
N PHE A 75 11.55 -1.39 2.41
CA PHE A 75 10.43 -1.03 1.56
C PHE A 75 9.29 -2.05 1.67
N SER A 76 9.61 -3.35 1.72
CA SER A 76 8.62 -4.40 1.92
C SER A 76 7.82 -4.24 3.22
N THR A 77 8.46 -3.77 4.30
CA THR A 77 7.81 -3.54 5.60
C THR A 77 6.93 -2.30 5.55
N TRP A 78 7.40 -1.25 4.88
CA TRP A 78 6.62 -0.04 4.66
C TRP A 78 5.37 -0.30 3.81
N LEU A 79 5.55 -1.00 2.68
CA LEU A 79 4.46 -1.39 1.79
C LEU A 79 3.45 -2.32 2.49
N TYR A 80 3.93 -3.27 3.29
CA TYR A 80 3.07 -4.12 4.12
C TYR A 80 2.12 -3.29 5.00
N ALA A 81 2.64 -2.26 5.68
CA ALA A 81 1.81 -1.41 6.53
C ALA A 81 0.73 -0.64 5.73
N ILE A 82 1.05 -0.20 4.51
CA ILE A 82 0.08 0.44 3.61
C ILE A 82 -1.05 -0.54 3.28
N VAL A 83 -0.72 -1.76 2.86
CA VAL A 83 -1.70 -2.81 2.53
C VAL A 83 -2.59 -3.11 3.72
N ILE A 84 -2.03 -3.36 4.90
CA ILE A 84 -2.81 -3.66 6.12
C ILE A 84 -3.78 -2.52 6.45
N ASN A 85 -3.33 -1.26 6.36
CA ASN A 85 -4.17 -0.11 6.66
C ASN A 85 -5.34 0.01 5.67
N LEU A 86 -5.08 -0.17 4.37
CA LEU A 86 -6.12 -0.17 3.35
C LEU A 86 -7.11 -1.32 3.53
N THR A 87 -6.62 -2.54 3.79
CA THR A 87 -7.49 -3.70 4.05
C THR A 87 -8.37 -3.48 5.27
N LYS A 88 -7.81 -3.00 6.39
CA LYS A 88 -8.59 -2.66 7.60
C LYS A 88 -9.67 -1.62 7.29
N ASN A 89 -9.34 -0.60 6.49
CA ASN A 89 -10.30 0.42 6.09
C ASN A 89 -11.43 -0.15 5.22
N ARG A 90 -11.11 -1.01 4.25
CA ARG A 90 -12.11 -1.70 3.40
C ARG A 90 -13.03 -2.58 4.24
N LEU A 91 -12.48 -3.41 5.12
CA LEU A 91 -13.26 -4.27 6.01
C LEU A 91 -14.17 -3.47 6.96
N LYS A 92 -13.70 -2.32 7.46
CA LYS A 92 -14.54 -1.41 8.28
C LYS A 92 -15.71 -0.85 7.48
N GLN A 93 -15.49 -0.47 6.23
CA GLN A 93 -16.56 0.00 5.33
C GLN A 93 -17.58 -1.11 5.04
N LEU A 94 -17.13 -2.32 4.72
CA LEU A 94 -18.02 -3.48 4.50
C LEU A 94 -18.83 -3.83 5.75
N LYS A 95 -18.21 -3.80 6.94
CA LYS A 95 -18.92 -4.00 8.22
C LYS A 95 -19.95 -2.89 8.48
N SER A 96 -19.62 -1.65 8.17
CA SER A 96 -20.56 -0.52 8.28
C SER A 96 -21.76 -0.73 7.36
N LEU A 97 -21.53 -1.10 6.09
CA LEU A 97 -22.60 -1.40 5.12
C LEU A 97 -23.48 -2.58 5.57
N LYS A 98 -22.87 -3.66 6.09
CA LYS A 98 -23.61 -4.79 6.69
C LYS A 98 -24.42 -4.38 7.93
N LYS A 99 -23.88 -3.48 8.76
CA LYS A 99 -24.56 -2.94 9.95
C LYS A 99 -25.82 -2.12 9.60
N TYR A 100 -25.85 -1.47 8.43
CA TYR A 100 -27.06 -0.81 7.92
C TYR A 100 -27.99 -1.75 7.13
N GLY A 101 -27.58 -3.00 6.88
CA GLY A 101 -28.32 -4.00 6.09
C GLY A 101 -28.91 -5.18 6.86
N CYS A 102 -28.45 -5.51 8.07
CA CYS A 102 -29.08 -6.49 8.97
C CYS A 102 -28.57 -6.34 10.41
N SER A 103 -29.49 -6.21 11.38
CA SER A 103 -29.15 -6.16 12.80
C SER A 103 -28.55 -7.49 13.30
N SER A 104 -27.29 -7.45 13.73
CA SER A 104 -26.90 -8.10 14.99
C SER A 104 -25.65 -7.43 15.54
N ILE A 105 -25.78 -6.93 16.76
CA ILE A 105 -24.74 -6.27 17.55
C ILE A 105 -24.17 -7.37 18.43
N ASP A 106 -23.14 -8.09 17.98
CA ASP A 106 -22.25 -8.83 18.89
C ASP A 106 -21.06 -9.37 18.08
N ASP A 107 -19.99 -8.58 18.02
CA ASP A 107 -18.65 -9.12 17.82
C ASP A 107 -17.69 -8.32 18.70
N PRO A 108 -16.97 -8.98 19.64
CA PRO A 108 -16.00 -8.31 20.48
C PRO A 108 -14.81 -7.84 19.63
N ILE A 109 -14.51 -6.54 19.70
CA ILE A 109 -13.35 -5.92 19.07
C ILE A 109 -12.13 -6.27 19.94
N ALA A 110 -11.39 -7.31 19.57
CA ALA A 110 -10.06 -7.53 20.09
C ALA A 110 -9.08 -6.59 19.37
N THR A 111 -8.61 -5.56 20.08
CA THR A 111 -7.46 -4.75 19.68
C THR A 111 -6.34 -5.02 20.67
N ASP A 112 -5.34 -5.80 20.26
CA ASP A 112 -3.97 -5.68 20.75
C ASP A 112 -3.03 -6.45 19.81
N ASP A 113 -2.45 -5.75 18.84
CA ASP A 113 -1.29 -6.22 18.10
C ASP A 113 -0.49 -4.97 17.72
N GLY A 114 0.76 -4.88 18.17
CA GLY A 114 1.64 -3.71 18.03
C GLY A 114 1.56 -3.06 16.65
N GLU A 115 0.73 -2.02 16.53
CA GLU A 115 0.45 -1.36 15.26
C GLU A 115 1.61 -0.46 14.88
N ILE A 116 2.27 -0.76 13.77
CA ILE A 116 2.99 0.27 13.02
C ILE A 116 1.90 1.16 12.40
N ARG A 117 1.46 2.18 13.14
CA ARG A 117 0.53 3.19 12.64
C ARG A 117 1.26 4.10 11.67
N LEU A 118 1.23 3.72 10.39
CA LEU A 118 1.70 4.56 9.31
C LEU A 118 0.63 5.59 8.98
N GLU A 119 0.77 6.79 9.55
CA GLU A 119 0.00 7.97 9.17
C GLU A 119 0.43 8.38 7.75
N LEU A 120 -0.19 7.76 6.75
CA LEU A 120 -0.06 8.21 5.36
C LEU A 120 -0.68 9.59 5.29
N LYS A 121 0.15 10.62 5.09
CA LYS A 121 -0.36 11.94 4.77
C LYS A 121 -1.07 11.82 3.44
N SER A 122 -2.36 12.19 3.40
CA SER A 122 -3.07 12.44 2.15
C SER A 122 -2.41 13.65 1.48
N ASN A 123 -1.32 13.41 0.77
CA ASN A 123 -0.71 14.43 -0.07
C ASN A 123 -1.61 14.55 -1.29
N GLU A 124 -2.51 15.54 -1.29
CA GLU A 124 -3.35 15.85 -2.44
C GLU A 124 -2.44 16.06 -3.66
N PRO A 125 -2.59 15.27 -4.73
CA PRO A 125 -1.72 15.38 -5.89
C PRO A 125 -1.96 16.71 -6.60
N SER A 126 -0.86 17.39 -6.94
CA SER A 126 -0.90 18.56 -7.82
C SER A 126 -1.48 18.19 -9.18
N ALA A 127 -1.96 19.18 -9.93
CA ALA A 127 -2.57 18.95 -11.25
C ALA A 127 -1.63 18.21 -12.24
N LEU A 128 -0.31 18.38 -12.09
CA LEU A 128 0.71 17.68 -12.85
C LEU A 128 0.85 16.21 -12.42
N GLU A 129 0.85 15.96 -11.12
CA GLU A 129 0.95 14.61 -10.55
C GLU A 129 -0.28 13.76 -10.91
N ARG A 130 -1.47 14.35 -11.09
CA ARG A 130 -2.68 13.62 -11.52
C ARG A 130 -2.57 12.95 -12.90
N LEU A 131 -1.75 13.51 -13.80
CA LEU A 131 -1.52 12.91 -15.12
C LEU A 131 -0.56 11.71 -14.99
N GLU A 132 0.53 11.89 -14.25
CA GLU A 132 1.48 10.83 -13.92
C GLU A 132 0.81 9.68 -13.13
N GLU A 133 -0.16 10.00 -12.29
CA GLU A 133 -0.93 9.01 -11.51
C GLU A 133 -1.77 8.09 -12.39
N LYS A 134 -2.40 8.60 -13.45
CA LYS A 134 -3.16 7.74 -14.37
C LYS A 134 -2.24 6.74 -15.06
N ASP A 135 -1.11 7.26 -15.53
CA ASP A 135 -0.02 6.51 -16.14
C ASP A 135 0.55 5.42 -15.21
N ILE A 136 0.67 5.71 -13.91
CA ILE A 136 1.12 4.75 -12.90
C ILE A 136 0.03 3.75 -12.58
N GLN A 137 -1.21 4.20 -12.45
CA GLN A 137 -2.34 3.35 -12.13
C GLN A 137 -2.57 2.30 -13.22
N GLU A 138 -2.49 2.69 -14.51
CA GLU A 138 -2.56 1.76 -15.64
C GLU A 138 -1.43 0.72 -15.58
N ARG A 139 -0.18 1.15 -15.41
CA ARG A 139 0.97 0.24 -15.34
C ARG A 139 0.91 -0.71 -14.15
N VAL A 140 0.48 -0.21 -13.00
CA VAL A 140 0.29 -1.03 -11.79
C VAL A 140 -0.82 -2.06 -12.04
N GLN A 141 -1.90 -1.68 -12.73
CA GLN A 141 -2.97 -2.59 -13.11
C GLN A 141 -2.48 -3.70 -14.03
N GLU A 142 -1.69 -3.35 -15.05
CA GLU A 142 -1.07 -4.31 -15.98
C GLU A 142 -0.17 -5.31 -15.25
N CYS A 143 0.59 -4.86 -14.25
CA CYS A 143 1.45 -5.74 -13.47
C CYS A 143 0.65 -6.69 -12.57
N ILE A 144 -0.36 -6.14 -11.88
CA ILE A 144 -1.13 -6.86 -10.87
C ILE A 144 -2.02 -7.91 -11.52
N ASN A 145 -2.52 -7.66 -12.74
CA ASN A 145 -3.47 -8.46 -13.52
C ASN A 145 -3.81 -9.83 -12.90
N CYS A 146 -4.60 -9.73 -11.84
CA CYS A 146 -5.22 -10.77 -11.07
C CYS A 146 -6.48 -11.19 -11.83
#